data_AF-A0A9D8XY31-F1
#
_entry.id   AF-A0A9D8XY31-F1
#
_cell.length_a   1.000
_cell.length_b   1.000
_cell.length_c   1.000
_cell.angle_alpha   90.00
_cell.angle_beta   90.00
_cell.angle_gamma   90.00
#
_symmetry.space_group_name_H-M   'P 1'
#
loop_
_entity.id
_entity.type
_entity.pdbx_description
1 polymer ?
#
loop_
_entity_poly.entity_id
_entity_poly.type
_entity_poly.pdbx_seq_one_letter_code
_entity_poly.pdbx_strand_id
1 'polypeptide(L)'
;MGFWKKNSYQIVRLFIIQIGIAIFGLVLSFAVSSAFRERDDATPLLIVSIFSVLFYLFILYSVAWEIGGKERLRLDAVHDKLRGEKGLILALIAQIPNFILDLLMLIGGLLSFAGKTVVGSRFFAVGYLPATFLHSMYIGVVRSLLAATRLVQDVSRSYYLVAGLIFLCTTLPAVAVTGFAYWMGLHERRIIPSAKRPDKTDKN
;
A
#
# COMPACT_ATOMS: atom_id res chain seq x y z
N MET A 1 23.96 -13.09 -1.65
CA MET A 1 23.38 -12.47 -2.88
C MET A 1 22.25 -13.28 -3.56
N GLY A 2 21.99 -14.54 -3.20
CA GLY A 2 21.01 -15.40 -3.91
C GLY A 2 19.52 -15.06 -3.75
N PHE A 3 19.11 -14.45 -2.61
CA PHE A 3 17.70 -14.11 -2.35
C PHE A 3 17.22 -12.93 -3.21
N TRP A 4 18.04 -11.89 -3.36
CA TRP A 4 17.73 -10.71 -4.17
C TRP A 4 17.54 -11.04 -5.65
N LYS A 5 18.40 -11.89 -6.23
CA LYS A 5 18.31 -12.24 -7.65
C LYS A 5 17.13 -13.18 -7.95
N LYS A 6 16.75 -14.06 -7.02
CA LYS A 6 15.60 -14.98 -7.17
C LYS A 6 14.25 -14.29 -6.96
N ASN A 7 14.16 -13.32 -6.06
CA ASN A 7 12.92 -12.65 -5.69
C ASN A 7 12.76 -11.24 -6.28
N SER A 8 13.78 -10.71 -6.96
CA SER A 8 13.78 -9.39 -7.61
C SER A 8 12.57 -9.20 -8.54
N TYR A 9 12.25 -10.21 -9.36
CA TYR A 9 11.10 -10.13 -10.27
C TYR A 9 9.78 -9.96 -9.52
N GLN A 10 9.61 -10.66 -8.39
CA GLN A 10 8.39 -10.56 -7.58
C GLN A 10 8.30 -9.21 -6.87
N ILE A 11 9.42 -8.71 -6.34
CA ILE A 11 9.51 -7.39 -5.71
C ILE A 11 9.18 -6.28 -6.73
N VAL A 12 9.78 -6.35 -7.92
CA VAL A 12 9.52 -5.39 -9.01
C VAL A 12 8.06 -5.49 -9.49
N ARG A 13 7.49 -6.69 -9.61
CA ARG A 13 6.07 -6.88 -9.95
C ARG A 13 5.15 -6.20 -8.92
N LEU A 14 5.41 -6.39 -7.63
CA LEU A 14 4.65 -5.74 -6.54
C LEU A 14 4.77 -4.22 -6.59
N PHE A 15 5.97 -3.70 -6.87
CA PHE A 15 6.19 -2.26 -7.00
C PHE A 15 5.50 -1.65 -8.24
N ILE A 16 5.53 -2.33 -9.39
CA ILE A 16 4.82 -1.90 -10.60
C ILE A 16 3.31 -1.88 -10.36
N ILE A 17 2.77 -2.88 -9.65
CA ILE A 17 1.36 -2.90 -9.26
C ILE A 17 1.00 -1.68 -8.41
N GLN A 18 1.86 -1.34 -7.44
CA GLN A 18 1.67 -0.15 -6.63
C GLN A 18 1.66 1.11 -7.50
N ILE A 19 2.59 1.27 -8.45
CA ILE A 19 2.60 2.42 -9.37
C ILE A 19 1.31 2.50 -10.19
N GLY A 20 0.85 1.37 -10.76
CA GLY A 20 -0.38 1.34 -11.53
C GLY A 20 -1.60 1.78 -10.71
N ILE A 21 -1.67 1.34 -9.45
CA ILE A 21 -2.77 1.69 -8.55
C ILE A 21 -2.63 3.11 -8.01
N ALA A 22 -1.40 3.61 -7.84
CA ALA A 22 -1.14 5.00 -7.54
C ALA A 22 -1.62 5.92 -8.68
N ILE A 23 -1.38 5.57 -9.93
CA ILE A 23 -1.91 6.34 -11.07
C ILE A 23 -3.45 6.28 -11.07
N PHE A 24 -4.03 5.09 -10.85
CA PHE A 24 -5.49 4.93 -10.75
C PHE A 24 -6.09 5.80 -9.64
N GLY A 25 -5.55 5.75 -8.42
CA GLY A 25 -6.01 6.56 -7.29
C GLY A 25 -5.86 8.06 -7.53
N LEU A 26 -4.78 8.48 -8.20
CA LEU A 26 -4.56 9.88 -8.58
C LEU A 26 -5.60 10.37 -9.58
N VAL A 27 -5.83 9.63 -10.67
CA VAL A 27 -6.83 9.96 -11.70
C VAL A 27 -8.22 10.04 -11.10
N LEU A 28 -8.55 9.07 -10.23
CA LEU A 28 -9.85 9.01 -9.57
C LEU A 28 -10.05 10.19 -8.61
N SER A 29 -9.00 10.58 -7.89
CA SER A 29 -9.01 11.76 -7.02
C SER A 29 -9.17 13.07 -7.80
N PHE A 30 -8.51 13.19 -8.95
CA PHE A 30 -8.70 14.34 -9.83
C PHE A 30 -10.11 14.38 -10.43
N ALA A 31 -10.65 13.24 -10.87
CA ALA A 31 -11.99 13.16 -11.42
C ALA A 31 -13.07 13.58 -10.41
N VAL A 32 -12.93 13.17 -9.15
CA VAL A 32 -13.85 13.60 -8.08
C VAL A 32 -13.67 15.08 -7.77
N SER A 33 -12.42 15.55 -7.67
CA SER A 33 -12.14 16.95 -7.36
C SER A 33 -12.63 17.91 -8.46
N SER A 34 -12.66 17.47 -9.72
CA SER A 34 -13.21 18.25 -10.83
C SER A 34 -14.73 18.15 -10.92
N ALA A 35 -15.32 16.98 -10.66
CA ALA A 35 -16.76 16.76 -10.73
C ALA A 35 -17.55 17.43 -9.59
N PHE A 36 -16.96 17.53 -8.39
CA PHE A 36 -17.62 18.06 -7.20
C PHE A 36 -17.08 19.44 -6.78
N ARG A 37 -16.55 20.21 -7.74
CA ARG A 37 -15.83 21.47 -7.51
C ARG A 37 -16.64 22.56 -6.77
N GLU A 38 -17.98 22.46 -6.76
CA GLU A 38 -18.88 23.40 -6.08
C GLU A 38 -19.31 22.95 -4.67
N ARG A 39 -18.97 21.72 -4.25
CA ARG A 39 -19.22 21.24 -2.88
C ARG A 39 -17.92 21.21 -2.10
N ASP A 40 -17.86 21.94 -0.98
CA ASP A 40 -16.80 21.82 0.04
C ASP A 40 -16.85 20.48 0.81
N ASP A 41 -17.78 19.58 0.46
CA ASP A 41 -17.92 18.27 1.07
C ASP A 41 -16.74 17.35 0.68
N ALA A 42 -15.89 16.99 1.63
CA ALA A 42 -14.80 16.02 1.44
C ALA A 42 -15.29 14.56 1.27
N THR A 43 -16.59 14.32 1.48
CA THR A 43 -17.23 12.99 1.48
C THR A 43 -17.04 12.20 0.18
N PRO A 44 -17.21 12.76 -1.03
CA PRO A 44 -17.05 12.01 -2.28
C PRO A 44 -15.62 11.51 -2.46
N LEU A 45 -14.63 12.31 -2.08
CA LEU A 45 -13.21 11.95 -2.17
C LEU A 45 -12.85 10.81 -1.21
N LEU A 46 -13.45 10.80 -0.02
CA LEU A 46 -13.29 9.72 0.96
C LEU A 46 -13.86 8.39 0.44
N ILE A 47 -15.10 8.39 -0.06
CA ILE A 47 -15.76 7.17 -0.57
C ILE A 47 -14.93 6.54 -1.67
N VAL A 48 -14.48 7.38 -2.59
CA VAL A 48 -13.70 6.97 -3.75
C VAL A 48 -12.31 6.47 -3.35
N SER A 49 -11.69 7.09 -2.36
CA SER A 49 -10.42 6.62 -1.82
C SER A 49 -10.58 5.27 -1.10
N ILE A 50 -11.65 5.07 -0.32
CA ILE A 50 -11.94 3.77 0.30
C ILE A 50 -12.06 2.68 -0.77
N PHE A 51 -12.79 2.95 -1.86
CA PHE A 51 -12.88 2.03 -2.99
C PHE A 51 -11.51 1.73 -3.62
N SER A 52 -10.70 2.77 -3.86
CA SER A 52 -9.34 2.62 -4.42
C SER A 52 -8.43 1.79 -3.51
N VAL A 53 -8.51 1.98 -2.19
CA VAL A 53 -7.76 1.21 -1.19
C VAL A 53 -8.21 -0.25 -1.17
N LEU A 54 -9.51 -0.53 -1.17
CA LEU A 54 -10.01 -1.90 -1.20
C LEU A 54 -9.58 -2.62 -2.49
N PHE A 55 -9.66 -1.93 -3.63
CA PHE A 55 -9.18 -2.44 -4.90
C PHE A 55 -7.67 -2.70 -4.87
N TYR A 56 -6.89 -1.80 -4.26
CA TYR A 56 -5.45 -1.97 -4.04
C TYR A 56 -5.14 -3.24 -3.26
N LEU A 57 -5.77 -3.39 -2.09
CA LEU A 57 -5.56 -4.54 -1.21
C LEU A 57 -5.98 -5.85 -1.89
N PHE A 58 -7.02 -5.81 -2.72
CA PHE A 58 -7.48 -6.98 -3.48
C PHE A 58 -6.48 -7.44 -4.54
N ILE A 59 -5.91 -6.52 -5.33
CA ILE A 59 -4.87 -6.87 -6.31
C ILE A 59 -3.63 -7.39 -5.60
N LEU A 60 -3.22 -6.71 -4.53
CA LEU A 60 -2.07 -7.09 -3.74
C LEU A 60 -2.23 -8.50 -3.14
N TYR A 61 -3.43 -8.77 -2.59
CA TYR A 61 -3.81 -10.09 -2.11
C TYR A 61 -3.69 -11.15 -3.22
N SER A 62 -4.27 -10.89 -4.38
CA SER A 62 -4.31 -11.86 -5.49
C SER A 62 -2.90 -12.24 -5.96
N VAL A 63 -2.01 -11.25 -6.11
CA VAL A 63 -0.64 -11.48 -6.58
C VAL A 63 0.22 -12.15 -5.50
N ALA A 64 0.07 -11.75 -4.24
CA ALA A 64 0.77 -12.39 -3.13
C ALA A 64 0.32 -13.85 -2.91
N TRP A 65 -0.96 -14.14 -3.09
CA TRP A 65 -1.51 -15.49 -3.05
C TRP A 65 -0.93 -16.38 -4.18
N GLU A 66 -0.86 -15.88 -5.42
CA GLU A 66 -0.19 -16.58 -6.53
C GLU A 66 1.28 -16.89 -6.24
N ILE A 67 2.00 -15.94 -5.62
CA ILE A 67 3.40 -16.10 -5.25
C ILE A 67 3.54 -17.20 -4.18
N GLY A 68 2.66 -17.20 -3.18
CA GLY A 68 2.60 -18.25 -2.15
C GLY A 68 2.32 -19.64 -2.74
N GLY A 69 1.33 -19.75 -3.63
CA GLY A 69 1.00 -21.03 -4.28
C GLY A 69 2.13 -21.59 -5.14
N LYS A 70 2.83 -20.73 -5.90
CA LYS A 70 4.00 -21.14 -6.70
C LYS A 70 5.17 -21.59 -5.83
N GLU A 71 5.40 -20.94 -4.69
CA GLU A 71 6.46 -21.35 -3.76
C GLU A 71 6.11 -22.69 -3.11
N ARG A 72 4.85 -22.94 -2.74
CA ARG A 72 4.43 -24.26 -2.26
C ARG A 72 4.75 -25.36 -3.27
N LEU A 73 4.37 -25.21 -4.54
CA LEU A 73 4.67 -26.22 -5.58
C LEU A 73 6.17 -26.52 -5.69
N ARG A 74 7.02 -25.52 -5.47
CA ARG A 74 8.48 -25.70 -5.43
C ARG A 74 8.96 -26.42 -4.17
N LEU A 75 8.39 -26.10 -3.02
CA LEU A 75 8.73 -26.73 -1.74
C LEU A 75 8.25 -28.20 -1.70
N ASP A 76 7.08 -28.48 -2.24
CA ASP A 76 6.55 -29.85 -2.39
C ASP A 76 7.47 -30.67 -3.32
N ALA A 77 8.01 -30.06 -4.39
CA ALA A 77 8.97 -30.73 -5.27
C ALA A 77 10.32 -31.05 -4.58
N VAL A 78 10.72 -30.28 -3.57
CA VAL A 78 12.02 -30.43 -2.88
C VAL A 78 11.87 -31.06 -1.48
N HIS A 79 10.64 -31.36 -1.04
CA HIS A 79 10.32 -31.86 0.30
C HIS A 79 10.91 -30.98 1.43
N ASP A 80 10.92 -29.66 1.21
CA ASP A 80 11.44 -28.70 2.20
C ASP A 80 10.32 -28.06 3.01
N LYS A 81 10.66 -27.52 4.19
CA LYS A 81 9.67 -26.93 5.12
C LYS A 81 9.03 -25.66 4.55
N LEU A 82 7.71 -25.57 4.71
CA LEU A 82 6.92 -24.37 4.45
C LEU A 82 7.39 -23.21 5.34
N ARG A 83 7.94 -22.15 4.74
CA ARG A 83 8.37 -20.93 5.44
C ARG A 83 7.43 -19.77 5.15
N GLY A 84 6.40 -19.62 5.98
CA GLY A 84 5.41 -18.53 5.87
C GLY A 84 5.99 -17.13 6.06
N GLU A 85 7.08 -17.01 6.83
CA GLU A 85 7.81 -15.77 7.10
C GLU A 85 8.37 -15.06 5.85
N LYS A 86 8.62 -15.81 4.77
CA LYS A 86 9.12 -15.25 3.51
C LYS A 86 8.16 -14.22 2.90
N GLY A 87 6.85 -14.38 3.08
CA GLY A 87 5.85 -13.45 2.56
C GLY A 87 5.92 -12.08 3.21
N LEU A 88 6.10 -12.03 4.53
CA LEU A 88 6.29 -10.78 5.26
C LEU A 88 7.60 -10.10 4.89
N ILE A 89 8.68 -10.87 4.74
CA ILE A 89 9.97 -10.33 4.31
C ILE A 89 9.87 -9.75 2.89
N LEU A 90 9.20 -10.46 1.97
CA LEU A 90 8.96 -9.97 0.61
C LEU A 90 8.14 -8.67 0.60
N ALA A 91 7.11 -8.61 1.44
CA ALA A 91 6.26 -7.42 1.60
C ALA A 91 7.05 -6.23 2.16
N LEU A 92 7.84 -6.44 3.21
CA LEU A 92 8.72 -5.44 3.80
C LEU A 92 9.69 -4.90 2.76
N ILE A 93 10.33 -5.78 1.99
CA ILE A 93 11.29 -5.38 0.94
C ILE A 93 10.61 -4.58 -0.17
N ALA A 94 9.43 -5.02 -0.62
CA ALA A 94 8.67 -4.29 -1.65
C ALA A 94 8.24 -2.89 -1.17
N GLN A 95 7.99 -2.73 0.14
CA GLN A 95 7.58 -1.47 0.75
C GLN A 95 8.76 -0.59 1.22
N ILE A 96 10.02 -1.03 1.08
CA ILE A 96 11.20 -0.22 1.44
C ILE A 96 11.14 1.20 0.86
N PRO A 97 10.81 1.41 -0.45
CA PRO A 97 10.73 2.75 -1.01
C PRO A 97 9.70 3.63 -0.30
N ASN A 98 8.55 3.07 0.09
CA ASN A 98 7.52 3.79 0.83
C ASN A 98 8.01 4.12 2.24
N PHE A 99 8.58 3.14 2.95
CA PHE A 99 9.13 3.36 4.29
C PHE A 99 10.22 4.44 4.32
N ILE A 100 11.09 4.51 3.30
CA ILE A 100 12.11 5.56 3.22
C ILE A 100 11.46 6.94 3.12
N LEU A 101 10.43 7.09 2.28
CA LEU A 101 9.73 8.35 2.10
C LEU A 101 8.91 8.74 3.34
N ASP A 102 8.19 7.79 3.93
CA ASP A 102 7.41 7.99 5.14
C ASP A 102 8.31 8.38 6.33
N LEU A 103 9.48 7.73 6.45
CA LEU A 103 10.46 8.06 7.48
C LEU A 103 11.06 9.46 7.27
N LEU A 104 11.33 9.85 6.02
CA LEU A 104 11.82 11.19 5.69
C LEU A 104 10.78 12.26 6.11
N MET A 105 9.50 12.00 5.85
CA MET A 105 8.40 12.85 6.30
C MET A 105 8.28 12.88 7.83
N LEU A 106 8.40 11.73 8.50
CA LEU A 106 8.35 11.64 9.95
C LEU A 106 9.50 12.40 10.61
N ILE A 107 10.72 12.28 10.08
CA ILE A 107 11.89 13.06 10.54
C ILE A 107 11.65 14.56 10.34
N GLY A 108 11.10 14.98 9.20
CA GLY A 108 10.70 16.37 8.96
C GLY A 108 9.66 16.86 9.97
N GLY A 109 8.71 16.00 10.34
CA GLY A 109 7.72 16.25 11.39
C GLY A 109 8.33 16.38 12.79
N LEU A 110 9.23 15.48 13.16
CA LEU A 110 9.93 15.51 14.46
C LEU A 110 10.83 16.74 14.61
N LEU A 111 11.55 17.12 13.55
CA LEU A 111 12.39 18.33 13.54
C LEU A 111 11.54 19.60 13.67
N SER A 112 10.38 19.63 13.00
CA SER A 112 9.41 20.73 13.11
C SER A 112 8.83 20.82 14.52
N PHE A 113 8.53 19.68 15.15
CA PHE A 113 8.06 19.60 16.53
C PHE A 113 9.11 20.08 17.54
N ALA A 114 10.38 19.70 17.34
CA ALA A 114 11.53 20.11 18.15
C ALA A 114 11.94 21.59 17.97
N GLY A 115 11.17 22.38 17.21
CA GLY A 115 11.41 23.82 17.03
C GLY A 115 12.30 24.19 15.85
N LYS A 116 12.83 23.22 15.09
CA LYS A 116 13.60 23.46 13.84
C LYS A 116 12.68 23.52 12.62
N THR A 117 11.68 24.41 12.64
CA THR A 117 10.57 24.45 11.67
C THR A 117 11.01 24.66 10.22
N VAL A 118 12.03 25.47 9.95
CA VAL A 118 12.52 25.73 8.58
C VAL A 118 13.21 24.50 7.98
N VAL A 119 13.99 23.78 8.78
CA VAL A 119 14.67 22.57 8.33
C VAL A 119 13.67 21.43 8.22
N GLY A 120 12.82 21.25 9.24
CA GLY A 120 11.80 20.21 9.25
C GLY A 120 10.81 20.30 8.09
N SER A 121 10.35 21.51 7.73
CA SER A 121 9.44 21.70 6.59
C SER A 121 10.09 21.37 5.25
N ARG A 122 11.39 21.65 5.07
CA ARG A 122 12.13 21.27 3.87
C ARG A 122 12.28 19.77 3.73
N PHE A 123 12.67 19.08 4.81
CA PHE A 123 12.75 17.62 4.84
C PHE A 123 11.40 16.97 4.56
N PHE A 124 10.33 17.49 5.17
CA PHE A 124 8.97 17.04 4.92
C PHE A 124 8.58 17.24 3.44
N ALA A 125 8.82 18.43 2.87
CA ALA A 125 8.44 18.76 1.50
C ALA A 125 9.12 17.85 0.45
N VAL A 126 10.40 17.50 0.66
CA VAL A 126 11.15 16.61 -0.24
C VAL A 126 10.53 15.21 -0.30
N GLY A 127 10.09 14.67 0.85
CA GLY A 127 9.42 13.36 0.91
C GLY A 127 7.94 13.43 0.49
N TYR A 128 7.28 14.55 0.73
CA TYR A 128 5.83 14.67 0.61
C TYR A 128 5.31 14.46 -0.81
N LEU A 129 5.92 15.06 -1.83
CA LEU A 129 5.47 14.91 -3.21
C LEU A 129 5.56 13.46 -3.71
N PRO A 130 6.71 12.78 -3.66
CA PRO A 130 6.82 11.38 -4.10
C PRO A 130 5.99 10.44 -3.21
N ALA A 131 5.90 10.69 -1.90
CA ALA A 131 5.05 9.90 -1.01
C ALA A 131 3.56 10.07 -1.34
N THR A 132 3.10 11.29 -1.60
CA THR A 132 1.70 11.57 -1.97
C THR A 132 1.34 10.91 -3.29
N PHE A 133 2.29 10.87 -4.24
CA PHE A 133 2.09 10.12 -5.48
C PHE A 133 1.95 8.61 -5.19
N LEU A 134 2.89 8.00 -4.47
CA LEU A 134 2.86 6.56 -4.19
C LEU A 134 1.71 6.12 -3.27
N HIS A 135 1.18 7.04 -2.46
CA HIS A 135 0.04 6.83 -1.56
C HIS A 135 -1.24 7.50 -2.07
N SER A 136 -1.32 7.85 -3.36
CA SER A 136 -2.48 8.56 -3.93
C SER A 136 -3.80 7.80 -3.75
N MET A 137 -3.77 6.46 -3.68
CA MET A 137 -4.96 5.65 -3.35
C MET A 137 -5.55 5.97 -1.97
N TYR A 138 -4.73 6.44 -1.03
CA TYR A 138 -5.13 6.81 0.32
C TYR A 138 -5.47 8.32 0.46
N ILE A 139 -5.34 9.13 -0.60
CA ILE A 139 -5.34 10.59 -0.47
C ILE A 139 -6.62 11.15 0.18
N GLY A 140 -7.80 10.62 -0.13
CA GLY A 140 -9.06 11.05 0.49
C GLY A 140 -9.20 10.58 1.93
N VAL A 141 -8.63 9.41 2.27
CA VAL A 141 -8.57 8.92 3.66
C VAL A 141 -7.64 9.81 4.48
N VAL A 142 -6.44 10.10 3.97
CA VAL A 142 -5.45 10.98 4.60
C VAL A 142 -6.02 12.39 4.80
N ARG A 143 -6.64 12.97 3.77
CA ARG A 143 -7.28 14.30 3.86
C ARG A 143 -8.40 14.34 4.89
N SER A 144 -9.23 13.30 4.94
CA SER A 144 -10.35 13.24 5.90
C SER A 144 -9.86 13.06 7.33
N LEU A 145 -8.82 12.25 7.55
CA LEU A 145 -8.19 12.09 8.86
C LEU A 145 -7.54 13.39 9.34
N LEU A 146 -6.81 14.08 8.46
CA LEU A 146 -6.22 15.38 8.78
C LEU A 146 -7.30 16.44 9.09
N ALA A 147 -8.40 16.45 8.32
CA ALA A 147 -9.55 17.33 8.59
C ALA A 147 -10.21 17.01 9.93
N ALA A 148 -10.41 15.72 10.26
CA ALA A 148 -11.00 15.28 11.52
C ALA A 148 -10.16 15.68 12.75
N THR A 149 -8.83 15.73 12.61
CA THR A 149 -7.94 16.19 13.70
C THR A 149 -8.03 17.69 14.00
N ARG A 150 -8.87 18.48 13.28
CA ARG A 150 -9.03 19.94 13.43
C ARG A 150 -7.73 20.76 13.35
N LEU A 151 -6.62 20.16 12.90
CA LEU A 151 -5.32 20.82 12.70
C LEU A 151 -5.29 21.69 11.43
N VAL A 152 -6.44 21.94 10.80
CA VAL A 152 -6.57 22.69 9.55
C VAL A 152 -6.44 24.20 9.76
N GLN A 153 -6.58 24.73 10.99
CA GLN A 153 -6.56 26.18 11.21
C GLN A 153 -5.27 26.78 11.76
N ASP A 154 -4.29 25.98 12.18
CA ASP A 154 -2.98 26.52 12.54
C ASP A 154 -1.88 25.71 11.87
N VAL A 155 -0.88 26.40 11.32
CA VAL A 155 0.42 25.84 10.88
C VAL A 155 1.21 25.38 12.12
N SER A 156 0.56 24.55 12.93
CA SER A 156 1.03 24.06 14.20
C SER A 156 2.11 23.03 13.93
N ARG A 157 3.18 23.09 14.74
CA ARG A 157 4.30 22.14 14.70
C ARG A 157 3.85 20.67 14.71
N SER A 158 2.67 20.40 15.26
CA SER A 158 2.01 19.10 15.32
C SER A 158 1.51 18.57 13.97
N TYR A 159 1.19 19.44 12.99
CA TYR A 159 0.65 19.02 11.69
C TYR A 159 1.60 18.11 10.93
N TYR A 160 2.87 18.49 10.80
CA TYR A 160 3.87 17.72 10.05
C TYR A 160 4.14 16.35 10.68
N LEU A 161 4.11 16.28 12.01
CA LEU A 161 4.28 15.03 12.76
C LEU A 161 3.07 14.11 12.54
N VAL A 162 1.85 14.63 12.71
CA VAL A 162 0.61 13.85 12.51
C VAL A 162 0.49 13.38 11.07
N ALA A 163 0.80 14.23 10.09
CA ALA A 163 0.83 13.83 8.69
C ALA A 163 1.85 12.70 8.47
N GLY A 164 3.09 12.85 8.94
CA GLY A 164 4.12 11.80 8.82
C GLY A 164 3.68 10.46 9.44
N LEU A 165 3.02 10.48 10.60
CA LEU A 165 2.46 9.27 11.23
C LEU A 165 1.35 8.64 10.41
N ILE A 166 0.43 9.44 9.87
CA ILE A 166 -0.68 8.93 9.03
C ILE A 166 -0.12 8.22 7.79
N PHE A 167 0.86 8.82 7.10
CA PHE A 167 1.50 8.18 5.94
C PHE A 167 2.16 6.85 6.32
N LEU A 168 2.93 6.82 7.42
CA LEU A 168 3.52 5.57 7.92
C LEU A 168 2.46 4.49 8.21
N CYS A 169 1.31 4.87 8.78
CA CYS A 169 0.21 3.95 9.04
C CYS A 169 -0.44 3.41 7.76
N THR A 170 -0.47 4.17 6.66
CA THR A 170 -1.04 3.69 5.37
C THR A 170 -0.22 2.58 4.71
N THR A 171 1.04 2.42 5.10
CA THR A 171 1.96 1.41 4.57
C THR A 171 1.74 0.04 5.24
N LEU A 172 1.17 0.01 6.45
CA LEU A 172 0.93 -1.20 7.25
C LEU A 172 -0.12 -2.15 6.65
N PRO A 173 -1.30 -1.68 6.18
CA PRO A 173 -2.28 -2.56 5.54
C PRO A 173 -1.71 -3.35 4.36
N ALA A 174 -0.85 -2.71 3.56
CA ALA A 174 -0.21 -3.36 2.42
C ALA A 174 0.72 -4.51 2.86
N VAL A 175 1.53 -4.29 3.90
CA VAL A 175 2.42 -5.31 4.46
C VAL A 175 1.60 -6.46 5.05
N ALA A 176 0.57 -6.13 5.84
CA ALA A 176 -0.30 -7.11 6.48
C ALA A 176 -1.03 -7.99 5.46
N VAL A 177 -1.65 -7.39 4.44
CA VAL A 177 -2.37 -8.12 3.40
C VAL A 177 -1.44 -8.98 2.55
N THR A 178 -0.26 -8.48 2.19
CA THR A 178 0.73 -9.27 1.42
C THR A 178 1.20 -10.48 2.23
N GLY A 179 1.52 -10.30 3.52
CA GLY A 179 1.93 -11.40 4.40
C GLY A 179 0.82 -12.44 4.58
N PHE A 180 -0.41 -11.98 4.84
CA PHE A 180 -1.58 -12.85 5.00
C PHE A 180 -1.91 -13.61 3.72
N ALA A 181 -1.92 -12.93 2.58
CA ALA A 181 -2.20 -13.52 1.28
C ALA A 181 -1.17 -14.57 0.87
N TYR A 182 0.12 -14.30 1.13
CA TYR A 182 1.18 -15.27 0.91
C TYR A 182 1.00 -16.52 1.78
N TRP A 183 0.69 -16.33 3.07
CA TRP A 183 0.41 -17.43 3.99
C TRP A 183 -0.80 -18.27 3.53
N MET A 184 -1.86 -17.63 3.05
CA MET A 184 -3.03 -18.33 2.50
C MET A 184 -2.72 -19.03 1.17
N GLY A 185 -1.87 -18.45 0.33
CA GLY A 185 -1.37 -19.06 -0.90
C GLY A 185 -0.57 -20.33 -0.63
N LEU A 186 0.25 -20.34 0.43
CA LEU A 186 0.99 -21.53 0.86
C LEU A 186 0.06 -22.66 1.36
N HIS A 187 -1.13 -22.36 1.85
CA HIS A 187 -2.07 -23.36 2.39
C HIS A 187 -3.21 -23.69 1.41
N GLU A 188 -3.15 -23.22 0.16
CA GLU A 188 -4.22 -23.35 -0.85
C GLU A 188 -5.61 -22.87 -0.42
N ARG A 189 -5.68 -22.08 0.65
CA ARG A 189 -6.94 -21.48 1.10
C ARG A 189 -7.22 -20.27 0.22
N ARG A 190 -8.33 -20.31 -0.51
CA ARG A 190 -8.82 -19.18 -1.29
C ARG A 190 -10.01 -18.55 -0.58
N ILE A 191 -10.04 -17.23 -0.51
CA ILE A 191 -11.22 -16.46 -0.10
C ILE A 191 -12.29 -16.54 -1.19
N ILE A 192 -11.88 -16.61 -2.46
CA ILE A 192 -12.78 -16.71 -3.62
C ILE A 192 -12.61 -18.09 -4.25
N PRO A 193 -13.65 -18.95 -4.21
CA PRO A 193 -13.62 -20.22 -4.92
C PRO A 193 -13.38 -20.00 -6.42
N SER A 194 -12.46 -20.76 -7.01
CA SER A 194 -12.39 -20.81 -8.47
C SER A 194 -13.67 -21.46 -8.97
N ALA A 195 -14.33 -20.87 -9.97
CA ALA A 195 -15.36 -21.58 -10.72
C ALA A 195 -14.77 -22.92 -11.19
N LYS A 196 -15.38 -24.04 -10.78
CA LYS A 196 -15.00 -25.37 -11.28
C LYS A 196 -15.06 -25.28 -12.80
N ARG A 197 -13.95 -25.56 -13.49
CA ARG A 197 -14.02 -25.81 -14.93
C ARG A 197 -14.98 -27.00 -15.11
N PRO A 198 -16.00 -26.89 -15.98
CA PRO A 198 -16.84 -28.04 -16.28
C PRO A 198 -15.94 -29.14 -16.82
N ASP A 199 -16.04 -30.31 -16.18
CA ASP A 199 -15.31 -31.50 -16.56
C ASP A 199 -15.68 -31.85 -18.00
N LYS A 200 -14.70 -31.88 -18.90
CA LYS A 200 -14.89 -32.41 -20.26
C LYS A 200 -14.64 -33.91 -20.21
N THR A 201 -15.44 -34.64 -19.45
CA THR A 201 -15.54 -36.10 -19.55
C THR A 201 -17.00 -36.49 -19.36
N ASP A 202 -17.72 -36.57 -20.47
CA ASP A 202 -18.81 -37.52 -20.73
C ASP A 202 -19.51 -37.15 -22.05
N LYS A 203 -18.86 -37.54 -23.14
CA LYS A 203 -19.52 -37.83 -24.42
C LYS A 203 -18.75 -38.97 -25.08
N ASN A 204 -18.99 -40.19 -24.59
CA ASN A 204 -18.93 -41.40 -25.40
C ASN A 204 -20.34 -41.73 -25.84
#